data_AF-U3TRH7-F1
#
_entry.id   AF-U3TRH7-F1
#
_cell.length_a   1.000
_cell.length_b   1.000
_cell.length_c   1.000
_cell.angle_alpha   90.00
_cell.angle_beta   90.00
_cell.angle_gamma   90.00
#
_symmetry.space_group_name_H-M   'P 1'
#
loop_
_entity.id
_entity.type
_entity.pdbx_description
1 polymer ?
#
loop_
_entity_poly.entity_id
_entity_poly.type
_entity_poly.pdbx_seq_one_letter_code
_entity_poly.pdbx_strand_id
1 'polypeptide(L)'
;MSGFTVGAGVRYVGESKGLYASGPNANQNFDVAAYTTVDAALKYDLGRFGLPGSTIGVNINNLFDREYVASCYRDYACYWGAERQIVGTATFRF
;
A
#
# COMPACT_ATOMS: atom_id res chain seq x y z
N MET A 1 25.40 12.38 10.03
CA MET A 1 24.09 12.79 9.47
C MET A 1 23.03 12.46 10.51
N SER A 2 22.49 13.44 11.25
CA SER A 2 21.38 13.20 12.21
C SER A 2 20.11 13.89 11.70
N GLY A 3 18.95 13.35 12.04
CA GLY A 3 17.64 13.90 11.67
C GLY A 3 16.88 13.10 10.62
N PHE A 4 17.50 12.12 9.94
CA PHE A 4 16.81 11.22 9.02
C PHE A 4 16.20 10.02 9.75
N THR A 5 14.95 9.70 9.41
CA THR A 5 14.30 8.43 9.73
C THR A 5 13.91 7.75 8.43
N VAL A 6 14.30 6.49 8.29
CA VAL A 6 13.92 5.63 7.15
C VAL A 6 13.12 4.46 7.69
N GLY A 7 12.02 4.14 7.03
CA GLY A 7 11.20 2.96 7.32
C GLY A 7 10.85 2.23 6.02
N ALA A 8 10.72 0.92 6.09
CA ALA A 8 10.21 0.10 5.01
C ALA A 8 9.38 -1.05 5.59
N GLY A 9 8.42 -1.55 4.81
CA GLY A 9 7.55 -2.65 5.20
C GLY A 9 7.13 -3.49 4.01
N VAL A 10 6.89 -4.78 4.25
CA VAL A 10 6.38 -5.72 3.23
C VAL A 10 5.04 -6.25 3.71
N ARG A 11 4.04 -6.26 2.83
CA ARG A 11 2.71 -6.81 3.09
C ARG A 11 2.45 -7.96 2.13
N TYR A 12 2.30 -9.17 2.68
CA TYR A 12 1.90 -10.35 1.93
C TYR A 12 0.43 -10.67 2.23
N VAL A 13 -0.35 -10.89 1.17
CA VAL A 13 -1.72 -11.41 1.27
C VAL A 13 -1.77 -12.69 0.45
N GLY A 14 -2.17 -13.78 1.11
CA GLY A 14 -2.29 -15.10 0.50
C GLY A 14 -3.38 -15.16 -0.56
N GLU A 15 -3.46 -16.29 -1.25
CA GLU A 15 -4.54 -16.55 -2.20
C GLU A 15 -5.90 -16.46 -1.50
N SER A 16 -6.87 -15.86 -2.18
CA SER A 16 -8.25 -15.78 -1.71
C SER A 16 -9.20 -16.39 -2.73
N LYS A 17 -10.47 -16.59 -2.35
CA LYS A 17 -11.47 -17.22 -3.22
C LYS A 17 -12.56 -16.22 -3.59
N GLY A 18 -12.93 -16.20 -4.86
CA GLY A 18 -14.18 -15.62 -5.37
C GLY A 18 -15.18 -16.72 -5.73
N LEU A 19 -16.42 -16.35 -6.08
CA LEU A 19 -17.47 -17.30 -6.47
C LEU A 19 -17.98 -17.03 -7.89
N TYR A 20 -18.24 -18.08 -8.66
CA TYR A 20 -18.94 -17.91 -9.94
C TYR A 20 -20.41 -17.54 -9.70
N ALA A 21 -20.91 -16.58 -10.47
CA ALA A 21 -22.28 -16.10 -10.33
C ALA A 21 -23.31 -16.99 -11.02
N SER A 22 -22.96 -17.63 -12.12
CA SER A 22 -23.89 -18.39 -12.96
C SER A 22 -23.20 -19.54 -13.70
N GLY A 23 -23.99 -20.35 -14.41
CA GLY A 23 -23.50 -21.52 -15.13
C GLY A 23 -23.34 -22.76 -14.24
N PRO A 24 -22.73 -23.84 -14.76
CA PRO A 24 -22.60 -25.12 -14.06
C PRO A 24 -21.76 -25.05 -12.78
N ASN A 25 -20.93 -24.00 -12.64
CA ASN A 25 -20.07 -23.76 -11.49
C ASN A 25 -20.63 -22.71 -10.53
N ALA A 26 -21.90 -22.32 -10.65
CA ALA A 26 -22.49 -21.32 -9.77
C ALA A 26 -22.25 -21.66 -8.28
N ASN A 27 -21.80 -20.68 -7.51
CA ASN A 27 -21.38 -20.82 -6.10
C ASN A 27 -20.20 -21.77 -5.84
N GLN A 28 -19.46 -22.19 -6.87
CA GLN A 28 -18.16 -22.82 -6.71
C GLN A 28 -17.06 -21.75 -6.61
N ASN A 29 -15.99 -22.09 -5.91
CA ASN A 29 -14.83 -21.22 -5.72
C ASN A 29 -13.98 -21.10 -6.98
N PHE A 30 -13.40 -19.92 -7.19
CA PHE A 30 -12.24 -19.71 -8.05
C PHE A 30 -11.18 -18.91 -7.31
N ASP A 31 -9.94 -18.99 -7.79
CA ASP A 31 -8.78 -18.49 -7.06
C ASP A 31 -8.42 -17.08 -7.51
N VAL A 32 -8.21 -16.21 -6.53
CA VAL A 32 -7.65 -14.88 -6.70
C VAL A 32 -6.22 -14.92 -6.20
N ALA A 33 -5.27 -14.67 -7.11
CA ALA A 33 -3.85 -14.85 -6.87
C ALA A 33 -3.35 -14.06 -5.65
N ALA A 34 -2.44 -14.67 -4.89
CA ALA A 34 -1.72 -14.01 -3.82
C ALA A 34 -0.91 -12.80 -4.33
N TYR A 35 -0.72 -11.81 -3.47
CA TYR A 35 0.08 -10.64 -3.81
C TYR A 35 0.97 -10.18 -2.67
N THR A 36 1.98 -9.39 -3.04
CA THR A 36 2.90 -8.77 -2.08
C THR A 36 3.15 -7.35 -2.53
N THR A 37 2.98 -6.41 -1.60
CA THR A 37 3.32 -5.00 -1.80
C THR A 37 4.41 -4.59 -0.82
N VAL A 38 5.16 -3.57 -1.19
CA VAL A 38 6.21 -2.98 -0.35
C VAL A 38 5.90 -1.51 -0.15
N ASP A 39 6.09 -1.03 1.06
CA ASP A 39 5.91 0.37 1.42
C ASP A 39 7.23 0.93 1.97
N ALA A 40 7.44 2.22 1.78
CA ALA A 40 8.62 2.93 2.25
C ALA A 40 8.26 4.31 2.81
N ALA A 41 9.04 4.77 3.78
CA ALA A 41 8.90 6.08 4.39
C ALA A 41 10.28 6.71 4.60
N LEU A 42 10.39 7.99 4.27
CA LEU A 42 11.54 8.83 4.56
C LEU A 42 11.05 10.07 5.29
N LYS A 43 11.68 10.41 6.42
CA LYS A 43 11.36 11.60 7.20
C LYS A 43 12.64 12.31 7.61
N TYR A 44 12.57 13.64 7.70
CA TYR A 44 13.66 14.48 8.13
C TYR A 44 13.20 15.52 9.17
N ASP A 45 13.97 15.64 10.25
CA ASP A 45 13.79 16.65 11.30
C ASP A 45 14.45 17.98 10.93
N LEU A 46 13.67 19.06 11.00
CA LEU A 46 14.10 20.40 10.61
C LEU A 46 14.75 21.20 11.76
N GLY A 47 15.08 20.57 12.89
CA GLY A 47 15.72 21.25 14.02
C GLY A 47 17.06 21.90 13.65
N ARG A 48 17.81 21.29 12.72
CA ARG A 48 19.06 21.86 12.17
C ARG A 48 18.85 23.14 11.36
N PHE A 49 17.62 23.42 10.95
CA PHE A 49 17.24 24.61 10.20
C PHE A 49 16.50 25.64 11.08
N GLY A 50 16.62 25.53 12.41
CA GLY A 50 15.97 26.45 13.35
C GLY A 50 14.48 26.19 13.54
N LEU A 51 13.98 25.03 13.12
CA LEU A 51 12.58 24.62 13.27
C LEU A 51 12.48 23.36 14.15
N PRO A 52 12.87 23.43 15.44
CA PRO A 52 12.87 22.26 16.32
C PRO A 52 11.47 21.65 16.43
N GLY A 53 11.39 20.33 16.27
CA GLY A 53 10.12 19.59 16.31
C GLY A 53 9.28 19.66 15.04
N SER A 54 9.69 20.44 14.03
CA SER A 54 9.09 20.44 12.69
C SER A 54 9.75 19.40 11.79
N THR A 55 8.98 18.78 10.90
CA THR A 55 9.45 17.66 10.09
C THR A 55 8.87 17.68 8.69
N ILE A 56 9.64 17.20 7.72
CA ILE A 56 9.16 16.86 6.38
C ILE A 56 9.31 15.35 6.16
N GLY A 57 8.46 14.77 5.33
CA GLY A 57 8.58 13.37 4.97
C GLY A 57 7.85 13.01 3.70
N VAL A 58 8.18 11.84 3.17
CA VAL A 58 7.55 11.21 2.02
C VAL A 58 7.22 9.77 2.40
N ASN A 59 5.98 9.37 2.16
CA ASN A 59 5.52 8.00 2.27
C ASN A 59 5.18 7.47 0.88
N ILE A 60 5.62 6.26 0.58
CA ILE A 60 5.33 5.56 -0.67
C ILE A 60 4.66 4.25 -0.32
N ASN A 61 3.41 4.08 -0.76
CA ASN A 61 2.70 2.83 -0.68
C ASN A 61 2.72 2.11 -2.03
N ASN A 62 2.84 0.79 -2.02
CA ASN A 62 3.04 -0.02 -3.24
C ASN A 62 4.23 0.51 -4.07
N LEU A 63 5.42 0.54 -3.45
CA LEU A 63 6.67 1.10 -3.98
C LEU A 63 7.02 0.62 -5.39
N PHE A 64 6.78 -0.67 -5.65
CA PHE A 64 7.07 -1.31 -6.94
C PHE A 64 5.93 -1.20 -7.95
N ASP A 65 4.86 -0.46 -7.62
CA ASP A 65 3.72 -0.21 -8.52
C ASP A 65 3.11 -1.49 -9.07
N ARG A 66 2.91 -2.46 -8.16
CA ARG A 66 2.32 -3.73 -8.52
C ARG A 66 0.87 -3.51 -8.91
N GLU A 67 0.49 -3.96 -10.09
CA GLU A 67 -0.88 -4.14 -10.50
C GLU A 67 -1.38 -5.51 -10.00
N TYR A 68 -2.48 -5.52 -9.24
CA TYR A 68 -3.02 -6.76 -8.66
C TYR A 68 -4.51 -6.63 -8.36
N VAL A 69 -5.22 -7.76 -8.39
CA VAL A 69 -6.60 -7.86 -7.91
C VAL A 69 -6.55 -8.10 -6.40
N ALA A 70 -7.16 -7.21 -5.62
CA ALA A 70 -7.16 -7.33 -4.16
C ALA A 70 -8.13 -8.42 -3.68
N SER A 71 -9.30 -8.51 -4.30
CA SER A 71 -10.31 -9.55 -4.03
C SER A 71 -11.38 -9.57 -5.12
N CYS A 72 -12.14 -10.67 -5.19
CA CYS A 72 -13.35 -10.76 -6.01
C CYS A 72 -14.50 -11.29 -5.16
N TYR A 73 -15.65 -10.61 -5.20
CA TYR A 73 -16.88 -11.13 -4.58
C TYR A 73 -17.58 -12.14 -5.49
N ARG A 74 -17.61 -11.83 -6.79
CA ARG A 74 -18.05 -12.72 -7.87
C ARG A 74 -17.09 -12.59 -9.05
N ASP A 75 -17.18 -13.52 -10.00
CA ASP A 75 -16.45 -13.49 -11.28
C ASP A 75 -16.64 -12.19 -12.07
N TYR A 76 -17.78 -11.52 -11.93
CA TYR A 76 -18.04 -10.20 -12.51
C TYR A 76 -17.73 -8.99 -11.59
N ALA A 77 -17.35 -9.24 -10.33
CA ALA A 77 -17.18 -8.21 -9.31
C ALA A 77 -15.82 -8.38 -8.61
N CYS A 78 -14.77 -7.97 -9.31
CA CYS A 78 -13.39 -7.95 -8.85
C CYS A 78 -12.91 -6.51 -8.60
N TYR A 79 -12.09 -6.35 -7.57
CA TYR A 79 -11.59 -5.04 -7.13
C TYR A 79 -10.07 -5.00 -7.28
N TRP A 80 -9.60 -4.02 -8.05
CA TRP A 80 -8.18 -3.74 -8.16
C TRP A 80 -7.63 -3.24 -6.83
N GLY A 81 -6.40 -3.66 -6.53
CA GLY A 81 -5.61 -3.12 -5.43
C GLY A 81 -5.21 -1.67 -5.67
N ALA A 82 -4.82 -1.00 -4.59
CA ALA A 82 -4.34 0.37 -4.70
C ALA A 82 -3.01 0.41 -5.48
N GLU A 83 -2.96 1.24 -6.51
CA GLU A 83 -1.74 1.59 -7.25
C GLU A 83 -0.72 2.30 -6.35
N ARG A 84 0.48 2.59 -6.88
CA ARG A 84 1.49 3.33 -6.13
C ARG A 84 0.97 4.70 -5.69
N GLN A 85 1.04 4.97 -4.39
CA GLN A 85 0.71 6.28 -3.82
C GLN A 85 1.95 6.92 -3.21
N ILE A 86 2.21 8.17 -3.56
CA ILE A 86 3.33 8.96 -3.04
C ILE A 86 2.76 10.19 -2.34
N VAL A 87 2.99 10.29 -1.04
CA VAL A 87 2.46 11.38 -0.20
C VAL A 87 3.59 12.12 0.47
N GLY A 88 3.74 13.40 0.13
CA GLY A 88 4.58 14.33 0.87
C GLY A 88 3.84 14.91 2.07
N THR A 89 4.52 15.08 3.20
CA THR A 89 3.96 15.69 4.40
C THR A 89 4.95 16.68 4.99
N ALA A 90 4.46 17.87 5.34
CA ALA A 90 5.19 18.86 6.12
C ALA A 90 4.40 19.17 7.39
N THR A 91 5.05 19.08 8.54
CA THR A 91 4.44 19.35 9.85
C THR A 91 5.31 20.37 10.57
N PHE A 92 4.71 21.50 10.92
CA PHE A 92 5.39 22.58 11.62
C PHE A 92 4.92 22.68 13.07
N ARG A 93 5.86 22.96 13.96
CA ARG A 93 5.60 23.28 15.38
C ARG A 93 6.17 24.66 15.68
N PHE A 94 5.41 25.44 16.45
CA PHE A 94 5.69 26.83 16.81
C PHE A 94 5.70 26.98 18.32
#